data_AF-A0A8C1C0M6-F1
#
_entry.id   AF-A0A8C1C0M6-F1
#
_cell.length_a   1.000
_cell.length_b   1.000
_cell.length_c   1.000
_cell.angle_alpha   90.00
_cell.angle_beta   90.00
_cell.angle_gamma   90.00
#
_symmetry.space_group_name_H-M   'P 1'
#
loop_
_entity.id
_entity.type
_entity.pdbx_description
1 polymer ?
#
loop_
_entity_poly.entity_id
_entity_poly.type
_entity_poly.pdbx_seq_one_letter_code
_entity_poly.pdbx_strand_id
1 'polypeptide(L)'
;SWNSVSSPTPKSPSSRKKDDSFLGKLGGTLARRKKAKEVSELQEEGMNAINLPLSPTPFELHPEDIMLEENEVRTMVDPNSKNDQKLQELMKVLIDWINDVLVGERIIVKDLAEDLYDGQVLQKLFEKLEGEKLNVAEVTQSEIAQKQKLQTVLERINDALKVSTRSIKWNVDSVHAKSIVAILHLLVELSQHFRAPIRLPDHVSIQVVVVQKREGILQSRQVMEKITGNTEYVNRDAFDTLFDHAPDKLNVVKKTLITFVNKHLNKLNLEVAELDTQFADGVYLVLLMGLLEGYFVPLYNFFLTPENFDQKVHNVSFSFELMQDGGLERPKPRPEDIVNCDLKSTLRVLYNLFTRYRHVE
;
A
#
# COMPACT_ATOMS: atom_id res chain seq x y z
N SER A 1 5.34 -71.99 55.86
CA SER A 1 5.00 -70.86 56.75
C SER A 1 5.24 -69.55 56.03
N TRP A 2 4.37 -68.55 56.00
CA TRP A 2 3.06 -68.33 56.59
C TRP A 2 2.31 -67.30 55.71
N ASN A 3 0.97 -67.38 55.78
CA ASN A 3 -0.03 -66.55 55.14
C ASN A 3 -0.11 -65.11 55.69
N SER A 4 -0.91 -64.29 54.96
CA SER A 4 -1.92 -63.33 55.47
C SER A 4 -1.41 -61.99 56.04
N VAL A 5 -2.14 -60.85 55.99
CA VAL A 5 -3.58 -60.56 56.09
C VAL A 5 -3.92 -59.24 55.38
N SER A 6 -5.16 -59.15 54.91
CA SER A 6 -5.88 -58.04 54.27
C SER A 6 -6.69 -57.14 55.24
N SER A 7 -6.98 -55.90 54.77
CA SER A 7 -8.13 -55.00 55.09
C SER A 7 -8.17 -54.24 56.45
N PRO A 8 -8.89 -53.09 56.60
CA PRO A 8 -10.10 -52.67 55.86
C PRO A 8 -10.26 -51.19 55.43
N THR A 9 -11.16 -51.01 54.45
CA THR A 9 -11.96 -49.79 54.18
C THR A 9 -12.83 -49.34 55.36
N PRO A 10 -13.22 -48.05 55.42
CA PRO A 10 -14.54 -47.68 55.91
C PRO A 10 -15.47 -47.21 54.79
N LYS A 11 -16.73 -47.62 54.96
CA LYS A 11 -17.89 -47.45 54.09
C LYS A 11 -18.36 -45.99 54.02
N SER A 12 -18.93 -45.65 52.88
CA SER A 12 -19.86 -44.53 52.70
C SER A 12 -21.12 -44.67 53.58
N PRO A 13 -21.81 -43.56 53.89
CA PRO A 13 -23.26 -43.57 54.05
C PRO A 13 -23.93 -43.19 52.72
N SER A 14 -24.91 -44.00 52.36
CA SER A 14 -25.80 -43.83 51.22
C SER A 14 -26.89 -42.79 51.46
N SER A 15 -27.38 -42.28 50.33
CA SER A 15 -28.73 -41.77 50.06
C SER A 15 -29.02 -40.28 50.33
N ARG A 16 -29.02 -39.53 49.23
CA ARG A 16 -30.21 -38.78 48.79
C ARG A 16 -30.24 -38.80 47.26
N LYS A 17 -31.00 -39.73 46.69
CA LYS A 17 -31.57 -39.53 45.36
C LYS A 17 -32.49 -38.33 45.47
N LYS A 18 -32.11 -37.22 44.85
CA LYS A 18 -33.05 -36.16 44.48
C LYS A 18 -33.02 -36.09 42.96
N ASP A 19 -33.87 -36.91 42.36
CA ASP A 19 -34.42 -36.59 41.05
C ASP A 19 -35.06 -35.21 41.18
N ASP A 20 -34.52 -34.24 40.44
CA ASP A 20 -35.25 -33.10 39.88
C ASP A 20 -34.47 -32.54 38.69
N SER A 21 -34.17 -33.45 37.75
CA SER A 21 -33.99 -33.12 36.35
C SER A 21 -35.35 -32.72 35.79
N PHE A 22 -35.75 -31.45 35.90
CA PHE A 22 -36.66 -30.81 34.93
C PHE A 22 -36.48 -29.28 34.87
N LEU A 23 -36.14 -28.60 35.97
CA LEU A 23 -35.97 -27.13 35.98
C LEU A 23 -34.59 -26.63 35.51
N GLY A 24 -33.52 -27.41 35.66
CA GLY A 24 -32.16 -27.03 35.21
C GLY A 24 -31.95 -27.12 33.69
N LYS A 25 -32.61 -28.06 33.01
CA LYS A 25 -32.57 -28.20 31.54
C LYS A 25 -33.44 -27.15 30.83
N LEU A 26 -34.52 -26.68 31.48
CA LEU A 26 -35.36 -25.59 30.99
C LEU A 26 -34.66 -24.22 31.13
N GLY A 27 -33.92 -23.97 32.22
CA GLY A 27 -33.17 -22.72 32.40
C GLY A 27 -32.02 -22.52 31.40
N GLY A 28 -31.26 -23.58 31.10
CA GLY A 28 -30.16 -23.51 30.11
C GLY A 28 -30.64 -23.38 28.66
N THR A 29 -31.78 -23.99 28.32
CA THR A 29 -32.40 -23.84 27.00
C THR A 29 -33.10 -22.50 26.84
N LEU A 30 -33.75 -21.96 27.89
CA LEU A 30 -34.32 -20.60 27.88
C LEU A 30 -33.26 -19.52 27.76
N ALA A 31 -32.14 -19.62 28.49
CA ALA A 31 -31.04 -18.66 28.38
C ALA A 31 -30.37 -18.70 26.99
N ARG A 32 -30.18 -19.90 26.43
CA ARG A 32 -29.62 -20.08 25.07
C ARG A 32 -30.59 -19.60 23.99
N ARG A 33 -31.90 -19.82 24.18
CA ARG A 33 -32.95 -19.34 23.26
C ARG A 33 -33.15 -17.83 23.37
N LYS A 34 -32.97 -17.24 24.55
CA LYS A 34 -32.98 -15.78 24.76
C LYS A 34 -31.78 -15.12 24.09
N LYS A 35 -30.57 -15.63 24.28
CA LYS A 35 -29.38 -15.14 23.55
C LYS A 35 -29.51 -15.31 22.03
N ALA A 36 -30.03 -16.45 21.55
CA ALA A 36 -30.24 -16.65 20.12
C ALA A 36 -31.29 -15.67 19.54
N LYS A 37 -32.35 -15.38 20.30
CA LYS A 37 -33.39 -14.41 19.92
C LYS A 37 -32.83 -12.98 19.90
N GLU A 38 -32.02 -12.62 20.89
CA GLU A 38 -31.34 -11.31 20.97
C GLU A 38 -30.33 -11.12 19.82
N VAL A 39 -29.52 -12.14 19.50
CA VAL A 39 -28.63 -12.12 18.32
C VAL A 39 -29.43 -12.01 17.02
N SER A 40 -30.55 -12.72 16.90
CA SER A 40 -31.42 -12.65 15.72
C SER A 40 -32.09 -11.28 15.57
N GLU A 41 -32.55 -10.68 16.67
CA GLU A 41 -33.16 -9.33 16.69
C GLU A 41 -32.13 -8.26 16.34
N LEU A 42 -30.89 -8.37 16.87
CA LEU A 42 -29.78 -7.48 16.50
C LEU A 42 -29.37 -7.64 15.03
N GLN A 43 -29.38 -8.87 14.50
CA GLN A 43 -29.11 -9.11 13.08
C GLN A 43 -30.21 -8.53 12.18
N GLU A 44 -31.48 -8.67 12.57
CA GLU A 44 -32.62 -8.10 11.85
C GLU A 44 -32.59 -6.57 11.89
N GLU A 45 -32.25 -5.97 13.03
CA GLU A 45 -32.04 -4.53 13.18
C GLU A 45 -30.85 -4.04 12.33
N GLY A 46 -29.72 -4.76 12.34
CA GLY A 46 -28.56 -4.46 11.49
C GLY A 46 -28.87 -4.56 10.00
N MET A 47 -29.62 -5.57 9.58
CA MET A 47 -30.08 -5.70 8.20
C MET A 47 -31.02 -4.57 7.79
N ASN A 48 -31.95 -4.16 8.67
CA ASN A 48 -32.86 -3.04 8.40
C ASN A 48 -32.12 -1.69 8.37
N ALA A 49 -31.08 -1.53 9.19
CA ALA A 49 -30.27 -0.32 9.19
C ALA A 49 -29.42 -0.20 7.91
N ILE A 50 -28.99 -1.32 7.30
CA ILE A 50 -28.02 -1.35 6.20
C ILE A 50 -28.68 -1.53 4.81
N ASN A 51 -29.81 -2.26 4.72
CA ASN A 51 -30.49 -2.49 3.45
C ASN A 51 -31.31 -1.27 3.01
N LEU A 52 -30.83 -0.59 1.96
CA LEU A 52 -31.66 0.35 1.19
C LEU A 52 -32.68 -0.42 0.34
N PRO A 53 -33.91 0.11 0.13
CA PRO A 53 -34.98 -0.57 -0.61
C PRO A 53 -34.67 -0.86 -2.11
N LEU A 54 -33.47 -0.55 -2.60
CA LEU A 54 -33.07 -0.68 -4.01
C LEU A 54 -31.69 -1.34 -4.22
N SER A 55 -31.04 -1.92 -3.19
CA SER A 55 -29.76 -2.65 -3.40
C SER A 55 -30.03 -4.08 -3.91
N PRO A 56 -29.48 -4.50 -5.07
CA PRO A 56 -29.71 -5.83 -5.63
C PRO A 56 -28.93 -6.94 -4.90
N THR A 57 -27.96 -6.59 -4.05
CA THR A 57 -27.13 -7.51 -3.28
C THR A 57 -27.33 -7.28 -1.77
N PRO A 58 -27.77 -8.31 -1.01
CA PRO A 58 -27.82 -8.24 0.45
C PRO A 58 -26.42 -8.12 1.02
N PHE A 59 -26.24 -7.28 2.04
CA PHE A 59 -24.99 -7.26 2.80
C PHE A 59 -24.89 -8.55 3.65
N GLU A 60 -23.85 -9.35 3.44
CA GLU A 60 -23.48 -10.42 4.38
C GLU A 60 -22.76 -9.77 5.57
N LEU A 61 -23.49 -9.57 6.66
CA LEU A 61 -22.96 -8.95 7.88
C LEU A 61 -22.45 -10.03 8.83
N HIS A 62 -21.18 -9.94 9.24
CA HIS A 62 -20.69 -10.80 10.32
C HIS A 62 -21.25 -10.29 11.66
N PRO A 63 -21.56 -11.15 12.65
CA PRO A 63 -22.14 -10.70 13.93
C PRO A 63 -21.32 -9.61 14.64
N GLU A 64 -20.00 -9.63 14.46
CA GLU A 64 -19.06 -8.63 15.01
C GLU A 64 -19.21 -7.24 14.37
N ASP A 65 -19.79 -7.15 13.17
CA ASP A 65 -19.96 -5.88 12.46
C ASP A 65 -21.19 -5.07 12.94
N ILE A 66 -22.09 -5.72 13.68
CA ILE A 66 -23.36 -5.15 14.16
C ILE A 66 -23.33 -4.94 15.69
N MET A 67 -22.43 -5.63 16.39
CA MET A 67 -22.23 -5.50 17.84
C MET A 67 -21.39 -4.27 18.16
N LEU A 68 -22.01 -3.09 18.05
CA LEU A 68 -21.39 -1.80 18.36
C LEU A 68 -21.72 -1.34 19.79
N GLU A 69 -20.71 -0.81 20.48
CA GLU A 69 -20.87 -0.01 21.69
C GLU A 69 -21.49 1.37 21.37
N GLU A 70 -22.00 2.05 22.39
CA GLU A 70 -22.65 3.35 22.23
C GLU A 70 -21.65 4.40 21.69
N ASN A 71 -21.98 5.04 20.57
CA ASN A 71 -21.13 5.92 19.75
C ASN A 71 -20.03 5.25 18.92
N GLU A 72 -19.89 3.92 18.95
CA GLU A 72 -18.93 3.21 18.13
C GLU A 72 -19.31 3.32 16.63
N VAL A 73 -18.29 3.48 15.79
CA VAL A 73 -18.43 3.65 14.34
C VAL A 73 -17.67 2.52 13.66
N ARG A 74 -18.36 1.80 12.77
CA ARG A 74 -17.76 0.74 11.94
C ARG A 74 -18.00 1.02 10.48
N THR A 75 -16.99 0.72 9.67
CA THR A 75 -16.99 0.99 8.23
C THR A 75 -16.93 -0.34 7.50
N MET A 76 -17.95 -0.61 6.69
CA MET A 76 -18.06 -1.83 5.89
C MET A 76 -17.94 -1.46 4.42
N VAL A 77 -17.25 -2.27 3.62
CA VAL A 77 -17.15 -2.03 2.18
C VAL A 77 -18.42 -2.50 1.49
N ASP A 78 -18.97 -1.65 0.61
CA ASP A 78 -20.09 -2.04 -0.24
C ASP A 78 -19.67 -3.21 -1.15
N PRO A 79 -20.39 -4.35 -1.14
CA PRO A 79 -20.06 -5.51 -1.98
C PRO A 79 -19.93 -5.15 -3.48
N ASN A 80 -20.67 -4.15 -3.96
CA ASN A 80 -20.61 -3.73 -5.35
C ASN A 80 -19.29 -2.98 -5.67
N SER A 81 -18.67 -2.35 -4.68
CA SER A 81 -17.35 -1.70 -4.86
C SER A 81 -16.22 -2.71 -5.08
N LYS A 82 -16.36 -3.96 -4.60
CA LYS A 82 -15.36 -5.02 -4.85
C LYS A 82 -15.27 -5.43 -6.33
N ASN A 83 -16.31 -5.11 -7.11
CA ASN A 83 -16.36 -5.37 -8.55
C ASN A 83 -15.88 -4.18 -9.40
N ASP A 84 -15.44 -3.08 -8.78
CA ASP A 84 -14.87 -1.94 -9.51
C ASP A 84 -13.52 -2.33 -10.13
N GLN A 85 -13.43 -2.20 -11.45
CA GLN A 85 -12.23 -2.54 -12.23
C GLN A 85 -10.99 -1.75 -11.78
N LYS A 86 -11.14 -0.47 -11.43
CA LYS A 86 -10.03 0.38 -10.99
C LYS A 86 -9.54 -0.01 -9.61
N LEU A 87 -10.46 -0.42 -8.72
CA LEU A 87 -10.09 -0.92 -7.41
C LEU A 87 -9.31 -2.23 -7.53
N GLN A 88 -9.76 -3.15 -8.39
CA GLN A 88 -9.05 -4.40 -8.66
C GLN A 88 -7.67 -4.16 -9.27
N GLU A 89 -7.53 -3.20 -10.18
CA GLU A 89 -6.24 -2.78 -10.73
C GLU A 89 -5.32 -2.24 -9.64
N LEU A 90 -5.82 -1.35 -8.75
CA LEU A 90 -5.04 -0.83 -7.63
C LEU A 90 -4.54 -1.96 -6.72
N MET A 91 -5.43 -2.87 -6.34
CA MET A 91 -5.08 -4.02 -5.51
C MET A 91 -4.00 -4.87 -6.18
N LYS A 92 -4.16 -5.16 -7.48
CA LYS A 92 -3.17 -5.93 -8.25
C LYS A 92 -1.81 -5.24 -8.28
N VAL A 93 -1.76 -3.94 -8.59
CA VAL A 93 -0.51 -3.16 -8.63
C VAL A 93 0.20 -3.17 -7.27
N LEU A 94 -0.55 -3.03 -6.18
CA LEU A 94 0.02 -3.09 -4.82
C LEU A 94 0.49 -4.50 -4.44
N ILE A 95 -0.24 -5.55 -4.84
CA ILE A 95 0.19 -6.94 -4.62
C ILE A 95 1.48 -7.23 -5.39
N ASP A 96 1.52 -6.88 -6.68
CA ASP A 96 2.69 -7.08 -7.55
C ASP A 96 3.91 -6.36 -6.95
N TRP A 97 3.74 -5.12 -6.49
CA TRP A 97 4.78 -4.36 -5.80
C TRP A 97 5.32 -5.05 -4.54
N ILE A 98 4.43 -5.45 -3.63
CA ILE A 98 4.83 -6.08 -2.37
C ILE A 98 5.59 -7.38 -2.66
N ASN A 99 5.10 -8.17 -3.63
CA ASN A 99 5.74 -9.40 -4.07
C ASN A 99 7.13 -9.16 -4.65
N ASP A 100 7.31 -8.13 -5.48
CA ASP A 100 8.61 -7.78 -6.04
C ASP A 100 9.61 -7.35 -4.96
N VAL A 101 9.17 -6.57 -3.96
CA VAL A 101 10.03 -6.16 -2.84
C VAL A 101 10.42 -7.33 -1.95
N LEU A 102 9.50 -8.28 -1.75
CA LEU A 102 9.65 -9.40 -0.81
C LEU A 102 10.04 -10.74 -1.43
N VAL A 103 10.28 -10.78 -2.75
CA VAL A 103 10.67 -12.01 -3.46
C VAL A 103 11.92 -12.67 -2.86
N GLY A 104 12.88 -11.87 -2.39
CA GLY A 104 14.10 -12.36 -1.73
C GLY A 104 13.84 -13.04 -0.38
N GLU A 105 12.73 -12.72 0.29
CA GLU A 105 12.30 -13.34 1.54
C GLU A 105 11.34 -14.52 1.32
N ARG A 106 11.03 -14.85 0.05
CA ARG A 106 10.10 -15.91 -0.35
C ARG A 106 8.68 -15.71 0.20
N ILE A 107 8.28 -14.46 0.39
CA ILE A 107 6.93 -14.09 0.79
C ILE A 107 6.12 -13.84 -0.49
N ILE A 108 4.90 -14.38 -0.53
CA ILE A 108 3.98 -14.21 -1.66
C ILE A 108 2.63 -13.79 -1.09
N VAL A 109 2.23 -12.58 -1.41
CA VAL A 109 0.92 -12.00 -1.14
C VAL A 109 -0.02 -12.32 -2.30
N LYS A 110 -1.24 -12.72 -1.96
CA LYS A 110 -2.34 -13.01 -2.89
C LYS A 110 -3.57 -12.17 -2.57
N ASP A 111 -3.81 -11.88 -1.31
CA ASP A 111 -4.93 -11.06 -0.86
C ASP A 111 -4.46 -10.09 0.21
N LEU A 112 -4.61 -8.78 -0.06
CA LEU A 112 -4.12 -7.74 0.83
C LEU A 112 -4.75 -7.80 2.22
N ALA A 113 -6.03 -8.17 2.33
CA ALA A 113 -6.74 -8.20 3.60
C ALA A 113 -6.38 -9.45 4.40
N GLU A 114 -6.23 -10.60 3.75
CA GLU A 114 -5.90 -11.87 4.40
C GLU A 114 -4.41 -12.01 4.73
N ASP A 115 -3.51 -11.36 3.98
CA ASP A 115 -2.07 -11.54 4.16
C ASP A 115 -1.41 -10.46 5.02
N LEU A 116 -2.02 -9.27 5.19
CA LEU A 116 -1.41 -8.15 5.94
C LEU A 116 -1.99 -7.96 7.35
N TYR A 117 -3.14 -8.56 7.68
CA TYR A 117 -3.88 -8.28 8.92
C TYR A 117 -3.13 -8.63 10.21
N ASP A 118 -2.19 -9.56 10.17
CA ASP A 118 -1.41 -9.98 11.35
C ASP A 118 -0.14 -9.14 11.56
N GLY A 119 0.17 -8.25 10.61
CA GLY A 119 1.33 -7.37 10.63
C GLY A 119 2.64 -8.01 10.14
N GLN A 120 2.66 -9.29 9.75
CA GLN A 120 3.89 -9.96 9.31
C GLN A 120 4.40 -9.41 7.98
N VAL A 121 3.54 -9.36 6.97
CA VAL A 121 3.91 -8.84 5.65
C VAL A 121 4.24 -7.36 5.72
N LEU A 122 3.47 -6.59 6.50
CA LEU A 122 3.73 -5.16 6.71
C LEU A 122 5.08 -4.90 7.37
N GLN A 123 5.45 -5.70 8.38
CA GLN A 123 6.78 -5.63 8.99
C GLN A 123 7.86 -5.82 7.92
N LYS A 124 7.78 -6.92 7.15
CA LYS A 124 8.83 -7.26 6.16
C LYS A 124 8.93 -6.25 5.05
N LEU A 125 7.79 -5.78 4.55
CA LEU A 125 7.75 -4.70 3.58
C LEU A 125 8.47 -3.46 4.11
N PHE A 126 8.13 -3.02 5.32
CA PHE A 126 8.72 -1.83 5.90
C PHE A 126 10.22 -1.98 6.19
N GLU A 127 10.66 -3.12 6.74
CA GLU A 127 12.09 -3.41 6.96
C GLU A 127 12.91 -3.31 5.66
N LYS A 128 12.33 -3.74 4.53
CA LYS A 128 12.97 -3.68 3.22
C LYS A 128 13.00 -2.27 2.63
N LEU A 129 11.96 -1.47 2.90
CA LEU A 129 11.87 -0.09 2.41
C LEU A 129 12.75 0.87 3.21
N GLU A 130 12.77 0.74 4.54
CA GLU A 130 13.58 1.58 5.43
C GLU A 130 15.05 1.12 5.50
N GLY A 131 15.31 -0.18 5.27
CA GLY A 131 16.63 -0.78 5.41
C GLY A 131 17.02 -1.09 6.86
N GLU A 132 16.09 -0.92 7.81
CA GLU A 132 16.28 -1.21 9.23
C GLU A 132 15.40 -2.37 9.69
N LYS A 133 15.87 -3.17 10.65
CA LYS A 133 15.08 -4.25 11.24
C LYS A 133 14.23 -3.75 12.39
N LEU A 134 12.98 -4.20 12.45
CA LEU A 134 12.07 -3.90 13.55
C LEU A 134 12.27 -4.89 14.70
N ASN A 135 12.18 -4.39 15.93
CA ASN A 135 12.24 -5.23 17.13
C ASN A 135 10.86 -5.80 17.47
N VAL A 136 10.41 -6.77 16.68
CA VAL A 136 9.14 -7.49 16.87
C VAL A 136 9.36 -9.00 16.73
N ALA A 137 8.47 -9.80 17.33
CA ALA A 137 8.54 -11.25 17.24
C ALA A 137 8.43 -11.73 15.78
N GLU A 138 9.23 -12.72 15.36
CA GLU A 138 9.23 -13.18 13.95
C GLU A 138 7.91 -13.82 13.52
N VAL A 139 7.18 -14.45 14.44
CA VAL A 139 5.88 -15.08 14.20
C VAL A 139 4.96 -14.83 15.39
N THR A 140 3.67 -14.68 15.12
CA THR A 140 2.63 -14.44 16.12
C THR A 140 1.45 -15.38 15.90
N GLN A 141 1.07 -16.13 16.95
CA GLN A 141 0.01 -17.15 16.87
C GLN A 141 -1.28 -16.71 17.57
N SER A 142 -1.21 -15.79 18.54
CA SER A 142 -2.37 -15.29 19.27
C SER A 142 -2.80 -13.92 18.76
N GLU A 143 -4.09 -13.64 18.85
CA GLU A 143 -4.69 -12.36 18.49
C GLU A 143 -4.01 -11.18 19.21
N ILE A 144 -3.75 -11.34 20.51
CA ILE A 144 -3.08 -10.33 21.33
C ILE A 144 -1.67 -10.04 20.80
N ALA A 145 -0.93 -11.09 20.42
CA ALA A 145 0.42 -10.92 19.88
C ALA A 145 0.42 -10.27 18.49
N GLN A 146 -0.55 -10.61 17.64
CA GLN A 146 -0.75 -9.96 16.34
C GLN A 146 -1.03 -8.46 16.50
N LYS A 147 -1.95 -8.09 17.41
CA LYS A 147 -2.26 -6.68 17.70
C LYS A 147 -1.05 -5.92 18.27
N GLN A 148 -0.27 -6.55 19.15
CA GLN A 148 0.98 -5.95 19.67
C GLN A 148 2.03 -5.75 18.57
N LYS A 149 2.20 -6.73 17.67
CA LYS A 149 3.09 -6.59 16.50
C LYS A 149 2.64 -5.44 15.61
N LEU A 150 1.36 -5.40 15.24
CA LEU A 150 0.79 -4.32 14.44
C LEU A 150 0.99 -2.96 15.10
N GLN A 151 0.82 -2.86 16.42
CA GLN A 151 1.06 -1.61 17.15
C GLN A 151 2.49 -1.10 16.89
N THR A 152 3.50 -1.93 17.13
CA THR A 152 4.91 -1.55 16.91
C THR A 152 5.22 -1.24 15.46
N VAL A 153 4.69 -2.03 14.52
CA VAL A 153 4.91 -1.82 13.07
C VAL A 153 4.27 -0.52 12.61
N LEU A 154 3.01 -0.27 12.97
CA LEU A 154 2.28 0.93 12.56
C LEU A 154 2.84 2.19 13.23
N GLU A 155 3.29 2.13 14.48
CA GLU A 155 3.99 3.24 15.13
C GLU A 155 5.24 3.65 14.33
N ARG A 156 6.07 2.69 13.93
CA ARG A 156 7.27 2.99 13.14
C ARG A 156 6.97 3.48 11.74
N ILE A 157 5.97 2.92 11.08
CA ILE A 157 5.51 3.43 9.80
C ILE A 157 5.03 4.88 9.95
N ASN A 158 4.21 5.19 10.96
CA ASN A 158 3.69 6.54 11.17
C ASN A 158 4.81 7.55 11.46
N ASP A 159 5.82 7.16 12.24
CA ASP A 159 7.00 7.98 12.53
C ASP A 159 7.81 8.28 11.26
N ALA A 160 8.02 7.28 10.40
CA ALA A 160 8.73 7.43 9.13
C ALA A 160 7.96 8.32 8.13
N LEU A 161 6.65 8.10 8.01
CA LEU A 161 5.79 8.84 7.09
C LEU A 161 5.64 10.33 7.47
N LYS A 162 5.83 10.69 8.75
CA LYS A 162 5.63 12.05 9.29
C LYS A 162 4.25 12.63 8.96
N VAL A 163 3.26 11.76 8.77
CA VAL A 163 1.89 12.14 8.41
C VAL A 163 1.19 12.72 9.65
N SER A 164 0.38 13.77 9.46
CA SER A 164 -0.41 14.33 10.55
C SER A 164 -1.35 13.26 11.12
N THR A 165 -1.45 13.15 12.44
CA THR A 165 -2.36 12.20 13.09
C THR A 165 -3.83 12.37 12.68
N ARG A 166 -4.21 13.54 12.15
CA ARG A 166 -5.56 13.83 11.64
C ARG A 166 -5.85 13.24 10.26
N SER A 167 -4.82 12.90 9.48
CA SER A 167 -4.96 12.33 8.13
C SER A 167 -4.79 10.82 8.09
N ILE A 168 -4.35 10.19 9.18
CA ILE A 168 -4.19 8.74 9.28
C ILE A 168 -5.55 8.05 9.21
N LYS A 169 -5.68 7.09 8.28
CA LYS A 169 -6.91 6.32 8.03
C LYS A 169 -6.79 4.84 8.44
N TRP A 170 -5.69 4.47 9.10
CA TRP A 170 -5.41 3.13 9.57
C TRP A 170 -5.04 3.13 11.05
N ASN A 171 -5.38 2.04 11.73
CA ASN A 171 -4.98 1.74 13.09
C ASN A 171 -4.94 0.22 13.29
N VAL A 172 -4.43 -0.24 14.43
CA VAL A 172 -4.28 -1.67 14.74
C VAL A 172 -5.60 -2.42 14.57
N ASP A 173 -6.69 -1.92 15.14
CA ASP A 173 -7.97 -2.62 15.09
C ASP A 173 -8.53 -2.71 13.67
N SER A 174 -8.41 -1.65 12.87
CA SER A 174 -8.88 -1.64 11.48
C SER A 174 -8.07 -2.58 10.57
N VAL A 175 -6.75 -2.62 10.72
CA VAL A 175 -5.88 -3.50 9.93
C VAL A 175 -6.10 -4.96 10.35
N HIS A 176 -6.15 -5.22 11.66
CA HIS A 176 -6.39 -6.56 12.21
C HIS A 176 -7.79 -7.08 11.86
N ALA A 177 -8.79 -6.20 11.82
CA ALA A 177 -10.15 -6.50 11.33
C ALA A 177 -10.24 -6.59 9.78
N LYS A 178 -9.10 -6.67 9.09
CA LYS A 178 -9.03 -6.88 7.63
C LYS A 178 -9.72 -5.78 6.81
N SER A 179 -9.74 -4.55 7.34
CA SER A 179 -10.31 -3.42 6.61
C SER A 179 -9.45 -3.09 5.39
N ILE A 180 -9.92 -3.52 4.22
CA ILE A 180 -9.24 -3.24 2.95
C ILE A 180 -9.06 -1.74 2.72
N VAL A 181 -9.99 -0.90 3.22
CA VAL A 181 -9.88 0.56 3.12
C VAL A 181 -8.68 1.07 3.91
N ALA A 182 -8.50 0.61 5.15
CA ALA A 182 -7.36 1.00 5.98
C ALA A 182 -6.04 0.49 5.37
N ILE A 183 -6.02 -0.75 4.91
CA ILE A 183 -4.84 -1.39 4.28
C ILE A 183 -4.45 -0.66 2.99
N LEU A 184 -5.42 -0.32 2.14
CA LEU A 184 -5.13 0.42 0.90
C LEU A 184 -4.61 1.83 1.18
N HIS A 185 -5.19 2.57 2.11
CA HIS A 185 -4.66 3.89 2.51
C HIS A 185 -3.22 3.79 2.99
N LEU A 186 -2.92 2.81 3.85
CA LEU A 186 -1.57 2.56 4.36
C LEU A 186 -0.57 2.25 3.23
N LEU A 187 -0.94 1.34 2.32
CA LEU A 187 -0.06 0.92 1.23
C LEU A 187 0.15 2.01 0.18
N VAL A 188 -0.90 2.77 -0.14
CA VAL A 188 -0.80 3.94 -1.03
C VAL A 188 0.18 4.95 -0.44
N GLU A 189 0.04 5.31 0.84
CA GLU A 189 0.93 6.26 1.50
C GLU A 189 2.38 5.75 1.55
N LEU A 190 2.59 4.46 1.90
CA LEU A 190 3.92 3.84 1.88
C LEU A 190 4.54 3.87 0.48
N SER A 191 3.78 3.48 -0.55
CA SER A 191 4.28 3.45 -1.93
C SER A 191 4.67 4.85 -2.43
N GLN A 192 3.94 5.89 -2.04
CA GLN A 192 4.23 7.27 -2.39
C GLN A 192 5.45 7.80 -1.64
N HIS A 193 5.51 7.57 -0.33
CA HIS A 193 6.61 8.03 0.51
C HIS A 193 7.96 7.45 0.08
N PHE A 194 8.01 6.12 -0.11
CA PHE A 194 9.23 5.41 -0.52
C PHE A 194 9.46 5.40 -2.03
N ARG A 195 8.62 6.12 -2.81
CA ARG A 195 8.72 6.21 -4.27
C ARG A 195 8.83 4.84 -4.94
N ALA A 196 7.93 3.94 -4.57
CA ALA A 196 7.84 2.61 -5.13
C ALA A 196 7.81 2.67 -6.68
N PRO A 197 8.47 1.73 -7.38
CA PRO A 197 8.53 1.71 -8.83
C PRO A 197 7.21 1.21 -9.47
N ILE A 198 6.07 1.72 -9.00
CA ILE A 198 4.73 1.35 -9.47
C ILE A 198 3.93 2.58 -9.90
N ARG A 199 2.96 2.36 -10.80
CA ARG A 199 2.02 3.41 -11.24
C ARG A 199 0.64 3.12 -10.63
N LEU A 200 0.23 3.95 -9.68
CA LEU A 200 -1.08 3.83 -9.08
C LEU A 200 -2.17 4.33 -10.05
N PRO A 201 -3.32 3.66 -10.15
CA PRO A 201 -4.47 4.18 -10.90
C PRO A 201 -5.06 5.43 -10.23
N ASP A 202 -5.48 6.40 -11.05
CA ASP A 202 -6.01 7.67 -10.56
C ASP A 202 -7.51 7.60 -10.21
N HIS A 203 -7.87 8.38 -9.17
CA HIS A 203 -9.24 8.59 -8.71
C HIS A 203 -9.97 7.30 -8.28
N VAL A 204 -9.26 6.37 -7.64
CA VAL A 204 -9.88 5.17 -7.06
C VAL A 204 -10.64 5.55 -5.81
N SER A 205 -11.93 5.21 -5.77
CA SER A 205 -12.80 5.44 -4.62
C SER A 205 -13.56 4.16 -4.29
N ILE A 206 -13.83 3.95 -3.01
CA ILE A 206 -14.58 2.80 -2.49
C ILE A 206 -15.83 3.33 -1.82
N GLN A 207 -17.00 2.78 -2.17
CA GLN A 207 -18.21 3.05 -1.42
C GLN A 207 -18.19 2.23 -0.14
N VAL A 208 -18.34 2.92 0.99
CA VAL A 208 -18.38 2.31 2.31
C VAL A 208 -19.67 2.66 3.02
N VAL A 209 -20.20 1.70 3.77
CA VAL A 209 -21.31 1.91 4.69
C VAL A 209 -20.73 2.15 6.06
N VAL A 210 -20.97 3.35 6.58
CA VAL A 210 -20.60 3.72 7.95
C VAL A 210 -21.81 3.46 8.83
N VAL A 211 -21.68 2.52 9.76
CA VAL A 211 -22.69 2.19 10.76
C VAL A 211 -22.25 2.77 12.10
N GLN A 212 -23.12 3.53 12.74
CA GLN A 212 -22.90 4.11 14.05
C GLN A 212 -24.08 3.81 14.97
N LYS A 213 -23.81 3.36 16.19
CA LYS A 213 -24.85 3.24 17.21
C LYS A 213 -25.03 4.56 17.95
N ARG A 214 -26.23 5.13 17.89
CA ARG A 214 -26.63 6.33 18.65
C ARG A 214 -27.96 6.10 19.33
N GLU A 215 -28.01 6.39 20.62
CA GLU A 215 -29.19 6.25 21.48
C GLU A 215 -29.78 4.84 21.41
N GLY A 216 -28.92 3.83 21.30
CA GLY A 216 -29.33 2.43 21.14
C GLY A 216 -29.80 2.03 19.73
N ILE A 217 -29.86 2.94 18.76
CA ILE A 217 -30.29 2.68 17.38
C ILE A 217 -29.07 2.68 16.44
N LEU A 218 -29.02 1.70 15.53
CA LEU A 218 -28.03 1.68 14.45
C LEU A 218 -28.40 2.68 13.34
N GLN A 219 -27.57 3.69 13.15
CA GLN A 219 -27.64 4.62 12.03
C GLN A 219 -26.63 4.22 10.97
N SER A 220 -27.06 4.05 9.72
CA SER A 220 -26.14 3.83 8.60
C SER A 220 -26.11 5.04 7.66
N ARG A 221 -24.96 5.25 7.02
CA ARG A 221 -24.83 6.17 5.90
C ARG A 221 -23.81 5.65 4.90
N GLN A 222 -24.07 5.87 3.62
CA GLN A 222 -23.10 5.60 2.58
C GLN A 222 -22.13 6.77 2.45
N VAL A 223 -20.83 6.46 2.41
CA VAL A 223 -19.74 7.40 2.22
C VAL A 223 -18.86 6.89 1.09
N MET A 224 -18.43 7.78 0.20
CA MET A 224 -17.45 7.44 -0.82
C MET A 224 -16.06 7.80 -0.27
N GLU A 225 -15.27 6.79 0.05
CA GLU A 225 -13.90 6.96 0.53
C GLU A 225 -12.94 7.01 -0.66
N LYS A 226 -12.18 8.11 -0.80
CA LYS A 226 -11.19 8.27 -1.87
C LYS A 226 -9.89 7.62 -1.43
N ILE A 227 -9.43 6.60 -2.16
CA ILE A 227 -8.20 5.86 -1.87
C ILE A 227 -7.01 6.48 -2.58
N THR A 228 -7.13 6.72 -3.90
CA THR A 228 -6.13 7.48 -4.64
C THR A 228 -6.69 8.84 -5.03
N GLY A 229 -5.87 9.86 -4.79
CA GLY A 229 -6.14 11.20 -5.30
C GLY A 229 -5.83 11.30 -6.79
N ASN A 230 -5.80 12.54 -7.29
CA ASN A 230 -5.19 12.80 -8.57
C ASN A 230 -3.66 12.74 -8.35
N THR A 231 -3.04 11.60 -8.68
CA THR A 231 -1.62 11.33 -8.37
C THR A 231 -0.70 12.35 -9.03
N GLU A 232 -1.19 13.03 -10.08
CA GLU A 232 -0.53 14.17 -10.71
C GLU A 232 -0.37 15.39 -9.78
N TYR A 233 -1.30 15.63 -8.83
CA TYR A 233 -1.37 16.90 -8.10
C TYR A 233 -0.44 17.00 -6.89
N VAL A 234 -0.08 15.86 -6.28
CA VAL A 234 0.77 15.86 -5.07
C VAL A 234 2.24 16.14 -5.41
N ASN A 235 2.60 16.09 -6.69
CA ASN A 235 3.94 16.40 -7.21
C ASN A 235 3.90 17.42 -8.37
N ARG A 236 2.88 18.30 -8.46
CA ARG A 236 2.81 19.32 -9.51
C ARG A 236 4.02 20.25 -9.43
N ASP A 237 4.97 20.08 -10.33
CA ASP A 237 6.08 21.00 -10.50
C ASP A 237 5.83 21.95 -11.68
N ALA A 238 6.77 22.86 -11.93
CA ALA A 238 6.66 23.82 -13.01
C ALA A 238 6.49 23.14 -14.39
N PHE A 239 6.95 21.90 -14.57
CA PHE A 239 6.75 21.14 -15.80
C PHE A 239 5.31 20.68 -15.96
N ASP A 240 4.61 20.28 -14.89
CA ASP A 240 3.19 19.90 -15.01
C ASP A 240 2.34 21.10 -15.45
N THR A 241 2.60 22.29 -14.90
CA THR A 241 1.91 23.51 -15.31
C THR A 241 2.26 23.90 -16.76
N LEU A 242 3.51 23.70 -17.18
CA LEU A 242 3.98 23.98 -18.54
C LEU A 242 3.26 23.11 -19.58
N PHE A 243 3.12 21.82 -19.30
CA PHE A 243 2.42 20.87 -20.17
C PHE A 243 0.92 21.18 -20.26
N ASP A 244 0.27 21.44 -19.12
CA ASP A 244 -1.18 21.61 -19.07
C ASP A 244 -1.65 22.94 -19.68
N HIS A 245 -0.88 24.03 -19.48
CA HIS A 245 -1.37 25.39 -19.72
C HIS A 245 -0.51 26.23 -20.68
N ALA A 246 0.64 25.72 -21.15
CA ALA A 246 1.55 26.52 -21.97
C ALA A 246 2.32 25.70 -23.04
N PRO A 247 1.61 25.07 -24.00
CA PRO A 247 2.23 24.27 -25.06
C PRO A 247 3.22 25.06 -25.93
N ASP A 248 2.98 26.35 -26.15
CA ASP A 248 3.92 27.21 -26.89
C ASP A 248 5.25 27.38 -26.16
N LYS A 249 5.21 27.54 -24.83
CA LYS A 249 6.41 27.62 -23.99
C LYS A 249 7.13 26.27 -23.91
N LEU A 250 6.39 25.17 -23.91
CA LEU A 250 6.96 23.82 -23.95
C LEU A 250 7.84 23.63 -25.19
N ASN A 251 7.37 24.06 -26.36
CA ASN A 251 8.15 23.99 -27.61
C ASN A 251 9.44 24.83 -27.56
N VAL A 252 9.41 25.98 -26.89
CA VAL A 252 10.62 26.80 -26.66
C VAL A 252 11.59 26.05 -25.75
N VAL A 253 11.12 25.46 -24.65
CA VAL A 253 11.95 24.66 -23.74
C VAL A 253 12.58 23.47 -24.47
N LYS A 254 11.80 22.72 -25.28
CA LYS A 254 12.34 21.64 -26.11
C LYS A 254 13.50 22.12 -26.99
N LYS A 255 13.33 23.23 -27.72
CA LYS A 255 14.37 23.79 -28.59
C LYS A 255 15.62 24.22 -27.81
N THR A 256 15.45 24.83 -26.65
CA THR A 256 16.56 25.21 -25.77
C THR A 256 17.34 23.98 -25.30
N LEU A 257 16.64 22.93 -24.86
CA LEU A 257 17.27 21.70 -24.41
C LEU A 257 17.98 20.96 -25.54
N ILE A 258 17.38 20.88 -26.73
CA ILE A 258 18.03 20.33 -27.94
C ILE A 258 19.33 21.09 -28.24
N THR A 259 19.28 22.41 -28.22
CA THR A 259 20.47 23.25 -28.48
C THR A 259 21.56 22.99 -27.44
N PHE A 260 21.18 22.88 -26.16
CA PHE A 260 22.10 22.56 -25.07
C PHE A 260 22.75 21.18 -25.24
N VAL A 261 21.96 20.11 -25.42
CA VAL A 261 22.52 18.76 -25.53
C VAL A 261 23.40 18.61 -26.77
N ASN A 262 23.01 19.18 -27.91
CA ASN A 262 23.79 19.13 -29.14
C ASN A 262 25.09 19.95 -29.05
N LYS A 263 25.15 21.02 -28.24
CA LYS A 263 26.40 21.73 -27.97
C LYS A 263 27.49 20.79 -27.44
N HIS A 264 27.09 19.80 -26.64
CA HIS A 264 28.02 18.82 -26.06
C HIS A 264 28.12 17.56 -26.93
N LEU A 265 27.01 16.92 -27.27
CA LEU A 265 26.99 15.63 -27.98
C LEU A 265 27.58 15.71 -29.41
N ASN A 266 27.51 16.87 -30.07
CA ASN A 266 28.15 17.04 -31.38
C ASN A 266 29.68 16.90 -31.31
N LYS A 267 30.31 17.06 -30.13
CA LYS A 267 31.75 16.77 -29.93
C LYS A 267 32.08 15.29 -30.17
N LEU A 268 31.09 14.41 -30.09
CA LEU A 268 31.17 12.98 -30.38
C LEU A 268 30.50 12.61 -31.72
N ASN A 269 30.14 13.59 -32.55
CA ASN A 269 29.34 13.41 -33.78
C ASN A 269 27.96 12.76 -33.54
N LEU A 270 27.36 13.02 -32.37
CA LEU A 270 26.00 12.59 -32.04
C LEU A 270 25.06 13.80 -32.09
N GLU A 271 23.94 13.66 -32.78
CA GLU A 271 22.94 14.71 -32.93
C GLU A 271 21.59 14.26 -32.40
N VAL A 272 20.97 15.13 -31.60
CA VAL A 272 19.63 14.99 -31.06
C VAL A 272 18.68 15.88 -31.84
N ALA A 273 17.71 15.27 -32.53
CA ALA A 273 16.60 15.93 -33.19
C ALA A 273 15.30 15.84 -32.34
N GLU A 274 15.10 14.72 -31.64
CA GLU A 274 13.87 14.40 -30.90
C GLU A 274 14.17 13.95 -29.47
N LEU A 275 13.71 14.75 -28.50
CA LEU A 275 13.85 14.45 -27.07
C LEU A 275 12.92 13.33 -26.61
N ASP A 276 11.88 13.02 -27.39
CA ASP A 276 10.85 12.06 -27.06
C ASP A 276 11.38 10.62 -27.03
N THR A 277 12.41 10.30 -27.83
CA THR A 277 12.88 8.91 -28.01
C THR A 277 14.40 8.73 -27.87
N GLN A 278 15.22 9.71 -28.27
CA GLN A 278 16.67 9.51 -28.40
C GLN A 278 17.44 9.37 -27.09
N PHE A 279 16.81 9.62 -25.94
CA PHE A 279 17.39 9.39 -24.61
C PHE A 279 16.91 8.08 -23.96
N ALA A 280 15.95 7.38 -24.57
CA ALA A 280 15.29 6.23 -23.97
C ALA A 280 16.20 5.00 -23.75
N ASP A 281 17.34 4.93 -24.44
CA ASP A 281 18.33 3.87 -24.26
C ASP A 281 19.40 4.18 -23.21
N GLY A 282 19.37 5.40 -22.65
CA GLY A 282 20.29 5.92 -21.65
C GLY A 282 21.70 6.24 -22.16
N VAL A 283 22.08 5.86 -23.38
CA VAL A 283 23.44 6.04 -23.90
C VAL A 283 23.78 7.52 -24.01
N TYR A 284 22.88 8.32 -24.56
CA TYR A 284 23.09 9.76 -24.70
C TYR A 284 23.16 10.48 -23.36
N LEU A 285 22.43 10.01 -22.32
CA LEU A 285 22.53 10.58 -20.97
C LEU A 285 23.91 10.31 -20.35
N VAL A 286 24.40 9.08 -20.45
CA VAL A 286 25.71 8.69 -19.92
C VAL A 286 26.84 9.48 -20.61
N LEU A 287 26.82 9.55 -21.94
CA LEU A 287 27.83 10.29 -22.71
C LEU A 287 27.76 11.80 -22.44
N LEU A 288 26.55 12.35 -22.34
CA LEU A 288 26.35 13.75 -21.99
C LEU A 288 26.95 14.06 -20.61
N MET A 289 26.72 13.21 -19.61
CA MET A 289 27.32 13.40 -18.28
C MET A 289 28.86 13.42 -18.32
N GLY A 290 29.48 12.48 -19.02
CA GLY A 290 30.95 12.48 -19.19
C GLY A 290 31.46 13.78 -19.84
N LEU A 291 30.76 14.28 -20.86
CA LEU A 291 31.11 15.55 -21.51
C LEU A 291 30.91 16.78 -20.62
N LEU A 292 29.89 16.79 -19.78
CA LEU A 292 29.58 17.92 -18.88
C LEU A 292 30.57 18.01 -17.72
N GLU A 293 31.01 16.87 -17.19
CA GLU A 293 31.99 16.79 -16.11
C GLU A 293 33.45 16.74 -16.61
N GLY A 294 33.66 16.60 -17.93
CA GLY A 294 34.98 16.59 -18.55
C GLY A 294 35.77 15.30 -18.31
N TYR A 295 35.09 14.17 -18.08
CA TYR A 295 35.72 12.86 -17.94
C TYR A 295 35.21 11.84 -18.96
N PHE A 296 36.01 10.80 -19.18
CA PHE A 296 35.58 9.66 -19.97
C PHE A 296 34.85 8.65 -19.09
N VAL A 297 33.66 8.21 -19.53
CA VAL A 297 32.94 7.10 -18.90
C VAL A 297 33.41 5.79 -19.50
N PRO A 298 33.97 4.85 -18.72
CA PRO A 298 34.40 3.57 -19.24
C PRO A 298 33.25 2.76 -19.87
N LEU A 299 33.46 2.26 -21.09
CA LEU A 299 32.45 1.52 -21.86
C LEU A 299 32.01 0.19 -21.23
N TYR A 300 32.73 -0.31 -20.22
CA TYR A 300 32.32 -1.51 -19.48
C TYR A 300 31.29 -1.23 -18.38
N ASN A 301 31.02 0.04 -18.05
CA ASN A 301 30.05 0.43 -17.02
C ASN A 301 28.62 0.55 -17.54
N PHE A 302 28.44 0.66 -18.86
CA PHE A 302 27.14 0.83 -19.50
C PHE A 302 27.10 0.13 -20.86
N PHE A 303 25.91 -0.15 -21.36
CA PHE A 303 25.71 -0.80 -22.64
C PHE A 303 25.68 0.23 -23.76
N LEU A 304 26.69 0.26 -24.63
CA LEU A 304 26.72 1.19 -25.77
C LEU A 304 25.63 0.88 -26.81
N THR A 305 25.23 -0.38 -26.91
CA THR A 305 24.17 -0.88 -27.79
C THR A 305 23.21 -1.74 -26.97
N PRO A 306 22.33 -1.14 -26.14
CA PRO A 306 21.44 -1.88 -25.27
C PRO A 306 20.35 -2.60 -26.09
N GLU A 307 20.23 -3.91 -25.90
CA GLU A 307 19.37 -4.80 -26.69
C GLU A 307 18.01 -5.07 -26.04
N ASN A 308 17.91 -4.91 -24.72
CA ASN A 308 16.72 -5.21 -23.95
C ASN A 308 16.37 -4.09 -22.96
N PHE A 309 15.16 -4.17 -22.39
CA PHE A 309 14.64 -3.16 -21.47
C PHE A 309 15.55 -2.96 -20.25
N ASP A 310 16.02 -4.05 -19.64
CA ASP A 310 16.85 -4.01 -18.43
C ASP A 310 18.19 -3.30 -18.69
N GLN A 311 18.82 -3.52 -19.85
CA GLN A 311 20.04 -2.82 -20.24
C GLN A 311 19.83 -1.31 -20.41
N LYS A 312 18.67 -0.90 -20.95
CA LYS A 312 18.31 0.52 -21.06
C LYS A 312 18.08 1.14 -19.69
N VAL A 313 17.35 0.44 -18.81
CA VAL A 313 17.10 0.87 -17.43
C VAL A 313 18.43 0.99 -16.67
N HIS A 314 19.34 0.03 -16.83
CA HIS A 314 20.70 0.10 -16.28
C HIS A 314 21.44 1.36 -16.72
N ASN A 315 21.47 1.65 -18.02
CA ASN A 315 22.14 2.85 -18.54
C ASN A 315 21.55 4.14 -17.96
N VAL A 316 20.23 4.26 -17.91
CA VAL A 316 19.58 5.45 -17.35
C VAL A 316 19.84 5.57 -15.84
N SER A 317 19.74 4.47 -15.09
CA SER A 317 20.06 4.44 -13.66
C SER A 317 21.50 4.87 -13.41
N PHE A 318 22.45 4.32 -14.18
CA PHE A 318 23.86 4.68 -14.10
C PHE A 318 24.08 6.17 -14.42
N SER A 319 23.37 6.73 -15.41
CA SER A 319 23.44 8.18 -15.67
C SER A 319 22.96 9.03 -14.48
N PHE A 320 21.98 8.56 -13.71
CA PHE A 320 21.48 9.25 -12.52
C PHE A 320 22.45 9.15 -11.33
N GLU A 321 23.23 8.07 -11.25
CA GLU A 321 24.36 7.96 -10.32
C GLU A 321 25.45 8.98 -10.68
N LEU A 322 25.85 9.06 -11.95
CA LEU A 322 26.82 10.06 -12.43
C LEU A 322 26.36 11.50 -12.15
N MET A 323 25.06 11.79 -12.26
CA MET A 323 24.49 13.11 -11.91
C MET A 323 24.66 13.42 -10.42
N GLN A 324 24.42 12.44 -9.54
CA GLN A 324 24.59 12.61 -8.11
C GLN A 324 26.07 12.79 -7.73
N ASP A 325 26.95 12.02 -8.36
CA ASP A 325 28.40 12.15 -8.18
C ASP A 325 28.90 13.54 -8.66
N GLY A 326 28.29 14.11 -9.69
CA GLY A 326 28.48 15.50 -10.15
C GLY A 326 27.84 16.58 -9.25
N GLY A 327 27.22 16.17 -8.14
CA GLY A 327 26.61 17.05 -7.14
C GLY A 327 25.23 17.59 -7.49
N LEU A 328 24.51 16.97 -8.44
CA LEU A 328 23.09 17.25 -8.65
C LEU A 328 22.24 16.50 -7.63
N GLU A 329 21.06 17.06 -7.33
CA GLU A 329 20.02 16.28 -6.66
C GLU A 329 19.63 15.08 -7.51
N ARG A 330 19.33 13.95 -6.85
CA ARG A 330 18.84 12.75 -7.52
C ARG A 330 17.65 13.11 -8.42
N PRO A 331 17.70 12.76 -9.72
CA PRO A 331 16.58 13.01 -10.62
C PRO A 331 15.26 12.49 -10.05
N LYS A 332 14.20 13.32 -10.14
CA LYS A 332 12.85 12.92 -9.70
C LYS A 332 12.25 11.78 -10.52
N PRO A 333 12.39 11.77 -11.87
CA PRO A 333 11.87 10.67 -12.68
C PRO A 333 12.54 9.34 -12.36
N ARG A 334 11.84 8.23 -12.61
CA ARG A 334 12.44 6.90 -12.52
C ARG A 334 13.16 6.56 -13.83
N PRO A 335 14.18 5.70 -13.82
CA PRO A 335 14.85 5.28 -15.05
C PRO A 335 13.89 4.71 -16.09
N GLU A 336 12.91 3.91 -15.66
CA GLU A 336 11.90 3.28 -16.51
C GLU A 336 11.02 4.31 -17.21
N ASP A 337 10.78 5.48 -16.61
CA ASP A 337 9.98 6.54 -17.23
C ASP A 337 10.70 7.09 -18.47
N ILE A 338 12.03 7.22 -18.40
CA ILE A 338 12.85 7.61 -19.55
C ILE A 338 12.85 6.51 -20.63
N VAL A 339 13.03 5.25 -20.22
CA VAL A 339 13.05 4.11 -21.15
C VAL A 339 11.72 3.92 -21.87
N ASN A 340 10.61 4.21 -21.19
CA ASN A 340 9.26 4.19 -21.76
C ASN A 340 8.90 5.45 -22.55
N CYS A 341 9.88 6.31 -22.86
CA CYS A 341 9.69 7.52 -23.66
C CYS A 341 8.72 8.53 -23.04
N ASP A 342 8.66 8.62 -21.70
CA ASP A 342 7.93 9.71 -21.05
C ASP A 342 8.67 11.03 -21.24
N LEU A 343 8.21 11.81 -22.23
CA LEU A 343 8.78 13.11 -22.56
C LEU A 343 8.88 14.03 -21.34
N LYS A 344 7.86 14.04 -20.46
CA LYS A 344 7.85 14.94 -19.30
C LYS A 344 9.02 14.62 -18.37
N SER A 345 9.27 13.34 -18.12
CA SER A 345 10.43 12.86 -17.37
C SER A 345 11.75 13.20 -18.06
N THR A 346 11.89 12.96 -19.36
CA THR A 346 13.10 13.32 -20.11
C THR A 346 13.41 14.82 -20.03
N LEU A 347 12.41 15.68 -20.21
CA LEU A 347 12.60 17.12 -20.12
C LEU A 347 12.99 17.57 -18.71
N ARG A 348 12.46 16.96 -17.66
CA ARG A 348 12.86 17.25 -16.27
C ARG A 348 14.33 16.94 -16.03
N VAL A 349 14.79 15.77 -16.46
CA VAL A 349 16.21 15.36 -16.33
C VAL A 349 17.11 16.36 -17.09
N LEU A 350 16.82 16.61 -18.36
CA LEU A 350 17.63 17.49 -19.20
C LEU A 350 17.60 18.95 -18.72
N TYR A 351 16.49 19.41 -18.16
CA TYR A 351 16.40 20.76 -17.61
C TYR A 351 17.23 20.94 -16.34
N ASN A 352 17.34 19.92 -15.49
CA ASN A 352 18.24 19.94 -14.34
C ASN A 352 19.71 20.05 -14.80
N LEU A 353 20.09 19.26 -15.81
CA LEU A 353 21.43 19.36 -16.41
C LEU A 353 21.65 20.75 -17.02
N PHE A 354 20.72 21.26 -17.82
CA PHE A 354 20.81 22.59 -18.40
C PHE A 354 21.00 23.66 -17.32
N THR A 355 20.21 23.63 -16.25
CA THR A 355 20.28 24.62 -15.17
C THR A 355 21.67 24.63 -14.51
N ARG A 356 22.25 23.44 -14.31
CA ARG A 356 23.58 23.28 -13.69
C ARG A 356 24.73 23.63 -14.63
N TYR A 357 24.65 23.24 -15.89
CA TYR A 357 25.79 23.23 -16.82
C TYR A 357 25.65 24.14 -18.04
N ARG A 358 24.61 24.98 -18.15
CA ARG A 358 24.44 25.94 -19.27
C ARG A 358 25.64 26.85 -19.56
N HIS A 359 26.55 27.01 -18.59
CA HIS A 359 27.75 27.84 -18.72
C HIS A 359 29.01 27.03 -19.07
N VAL A 360 28.94 25.70 -19.09
CA VAL A 360 30.06 24.83 -19.47
C VAL A 360 30.23 24.84 -20.98
N GLU A 361 31.48 24.91 -21.43
CA GLU A 361 31.85 25.00 -22.85
C GLU A 361 32.05 23.65 -23.53
#